data_AF-H3NQZ4-F1
#
_entry.id   AF-H3NQZ4-F1
#
_cell.length_a   1.000
_cell.length_b   1.000
_cell.length_c   1.000
_cell.angle_alpha   90.00
_cell.angle_beta   90.00
_cell.angle_gamma   90.00
#
_symmetry.space_group_name_H-M   'P 1'
#
loop_
_entity.id
_entity.type
_entity.pdbx_description
1 polymer ?
#
loop_
_entity_poly.entity_id
_entity_poly.type
_entity_poly.pdbx_seq_one_letter_code
_entity_poly.pdbx_strand_id
1 'polypeptide(L)'
;MYYLYEWITENIMILDTHFMKIKEIEGDYCYIIAHHIKNKSIIEETVKKLLTGGFKYFNIFGEQSLEWEKIILKYSREKVIVEASKVANNELTYNLAMFSEEFPDKKHIVISDDEFFTQYLVDDFKEIIKGNASFTTKDWRILRNGLEFTYNGKDSIVIVDREVTIGFINDQRTYLSIFKGFRDKIFDGKSFYEIWEEIRDNM
;
A
#
# COMPACT_ATOMS: atom_id res chain seq x y z
N MET A 1 -3.47 20.36 3.19
CA MET A 1 -4.94 20.38 2.96
C MET A 1 -5.52 19.38 3.93
N TYR A 2 -6.54 19.73 4.72
CA TYR A 2 -7.05 18.81 5.75
C TYR A 2 -8.28 18.07 5.23
N TYR A 3 -8.15 16.78 4.99
CA TYR A 3 -9.28 15.92 4.61
C TYR A 3 -10.02 15.45 5.86
N LEU A 4 -11.21 15.98 6.14
CA LEU A 4 -11.99 15.57 7.32
C LEU A 4 -13.21 14.75 6.91
N TYR A 5 -13.04 13.42 6.82
CA TYR A 5 -14.07 12.50 6.32
C TYR A 5 -14.55 12.87 4.91
N GLU A 6 -13.59 13.16 4.03
CA GLU A 6 -13.85 13.63 2.68
C GLU A 6 -13.83 12.47 1.69
N TRP A 7 -14.86 12.38 0.85
CA TRP A 7 -14.90 11.43 -0.26
C TRP A 7 -14.16 12.02 -1.45
N ILE A 8 -13.14 11.33 -1.93
CA ILE A 8 -12.40 11.73 -3.14
C ILE A 8 -12.86 10.96 -4.38
N THR A 9 -13.54 9.83 -4.19
CA THR A 9 -14.30 9.07 -5.19
C THR A 9 -15.60 8.56 -4.55
N GLU A 10 -16.40 7.82 -5.30
CA GLU A 10 -17.64 7.20 -4.79
C GLU A 10 -17.40 6.15 -3.68
N ASN A 11 -16.19 5.57 -3.63
CA ASN A 11 -15.86 4.46 -2.73
C ASN A 11 -14.61 4.69 -1.86
N ILE A 12 -13.93 5.83 -1.99
CA ILE A 12 -12.76 6.19 -1.18
C ILE A 12 -13.05 7.43 -0.33
N MET A 13 -12.90 7.28 0.99
CA MET A 13 -12.97 8.38 1.93
C MET A 13 -11.65 8.53 2.67
N ILE A 14 -11.24 9.77 2.91
CA ILE A 14 -10.00 10.15 3.58
C ILE A 14 -10.29 10.87 4.88
N LEU A 15 -9.56 10.48 5.92
CA LEU A 15 -9.48 11.18 7.19
C LEU A 15 -8.01 11.46 7.53
N ASP A 16 -7.65 12.74 7.45
CA ASP A 16 -6.39 13.27 7.91
C ASP A 16 -6.56 13.88 9.29
N THR A 17 -5.87 13.33 10.28
CA THR A 17 -5.94 13.81 11.65
C THR A 17 -4.63 13.58 12.41
N HIS A 18 -4.01 14.67 12.84
CA HIS A 18 -2.82 14.64 13.71
C HIS A 18 -3.02 13.93 15.05
N PHE A 19 -4.27 13.62 15.44
CA PHE A 19 -4.58 12.98 16.72
C PHE A 19 -4.97 11.51 16.58
N MET A 20 -5.21 11.00 15.36
CA MET A 20 -5.72 9.64 15.10
C MET A 20 -6.98 9.26 15.90
N LYS A 21 -7.72 10.25 16.43
CA LYS A 21 -8.97 10.01 17.16
C LYS A 21 -10.14 10.02 16.19
N ILE A 22 -10.58 8.83 15.83
CA ILE A 22 -11.66 8.64 14.86
C ILE A 22 -13.00 8.38 15.55
N LYS A 23 -14.10 8.68 14.85
CA LYS A 23 -15.42 8.15 15.18
C LYS A 23 -15.49 6.69 14.72
N GLU A 24 -16.47 5.95 15.22
CA GLU A 24 -16.78 4.66 14.61
C GLU A 24 -17.16 4.89 13.15
N ILE A 25 -16.57 4.08 12.28
CA ILE A 25 -16.77 4.12 10.85
C ILE A 25 -16.78 2.71 10.32
N GLU A 26 -17.70 2.44 9.40
CA GLU A 26 -17.80 1.16 8.71
C GLU A 26 -16.99 1.18 7.41
N GLY A 27 -16.31 0.07 7.11
CA GLY A 27 -15.61 -0.10 5.85
C GLY A 27 -15.03 -1.50 5.68
N ASP A 28 -14.49 -1.75 4.49
CA ASP A 28 -13.98 -3.06 4.09
C ASP A 28 -12.44 -3.06 4.10
N TYR A 29 -11.84 -2.01 3.51
CA TYR A 29 -10.39 -1.84 3.35
C TYR A 29 -9.91 -0.59 4.09
N CYS A 30 -8.93 -0.75 4.97
CA CYS A 30 -8.32 0.36 5.70
C CYS A 30 -6.88 0.59 5.23
N TYR A 31 -6.57 1.83 4.87
CA TYR A 31 -5.24 2.29 4.51
C TYR A 31 -4.79 3.28 5.57
N ILE A 32 -3.62 3.05 6.17
CA ILE A 32 -3.17 3.82 7.33
C ILE A 32 -1.81 4.43 7.04
N ILE A 33 -1.73 5.76 7.09
CA ILE A 33 -0.46 6.49 7.16
C ILE A 33 -0.20 6.75 8.65
N ALA A 34 0.69 5.95 9.22
CA ALA A 34 1.04 5.91 10.64
C ALA A 34 2.48 6.38 10.84
N HIS A 35 2.71 7.69 10.75
CA HIS A 35 4.04 8.28 10.81
C HIS A 35 4.37 8.86 12.19
N HIS A 36 3.43 9.57 12.83
CA HIS A 36 3.71 10.43 13.98
C HIS A 36 3.17 9.91 15.31
N ILE A 37 2.00 9.26 15.33
CA ILE A 37 1.33 8.86 16.57
C ILE A 37 2.02 7.65 17.20
N LYS A 38 2.74 7.91 18.29
CA LYS A 38 3.42 6.89 19.11
C LYS A 38 2.61 6.46 20.34
N ASN A 39 1.54 7.19 20.66
CA ASN A 39 0.76 6.91 21.86
C ASN A 39 -0.07 5.63 21.66
N LYS A 40 0.36 4.57 22.34
CA LYS A 40 -0.27 3.27 22.27
C LYS A 40 -1.77 3.30 22.61
N SER A 41 -2.21 4.07 23.60
CA SER A 41 -3.64 4.07 23.98
C SER A 41 -4.51 4.63 22.86
N ILE A 42 -4.02 5.63 22.12
CA ILE A 42 -4.70 6.19 20.95
C ILE A 42 -4.77 5.13 19.85
N ILE A 43 -3.66 4.47 19.52
CA ILE A 43 -3.64 3.42 18.50
C ILE A 43 -4.60 2.29 18.88
N GLU A 44 -4.56 1.81 20.13
CA GLU A 44 -5.45 0.73 20.59
C GLU A 44 -6.93 1.13 20.55
N GLU A 45 -7.29 2.37 20.90
CA GLU A 45 -8.67 2.87 20.79
C GLU A 45 -9.13 2.91 19.32
N THR A 46 -8.29 3.44 18.44
CA THR A 46 -8.57 3.56 17.01
C THR A 46 -8.70 2.21 16.34
N VAL A 47 -7.77 1.28 16.61
CA VAL A 47 -7.83 -0.09 16.10
C VAL A 47 -9.11 -0.81 16.54
N LYS A 48 -9.54 -0.64 17.80
CA LYS A 48 -10.80 -1.23 18.26
C LYS A 48 -12.00 -0.71 17.47
N LYS A 49 -12.05 0.60 17.20
CA LYS A 49 -13.11 1.20 16.38
C LYS A 49 -13.10 0.66 14.96
N LEU A 50 -11.93 0.52 14.35
CA LEU A 50 -11.79 -0.07 13.01
C LEU A 50 -12.24 -1.53 13.00
N LEU A 51 -11.79 -2.36 13.94
CA LEU A 51 -12.22 -3.75 13.97
C LEU A 51 -13.73 -3.92 14.21
N THR A 52 -14.33 -3.07 15.04
CA THR A 52 -15.80 -3.02 15.22
C THR A 52 -16.51 -2.55 13.96
N GLY A 53 -15.92 -1.64 13.20
CA GLY A 53 -16.41 -1.15 11.91
C GLY A 53 -16.37 -2.17 10.76
N GLY A 54 -15.86 -3.38 11.01
CA GLY A 54 -15.93 -4.49 10.06
C GLY A 54 -14.70 -4.69 9.16
N PHE A 55 -13.69 -3.81 9.26
CA PHE A 55 -12.51 -3.87 8.39
C PHE A 55 -11.76 -5.22 8.51
N LYS A 56 -11.49 -5.83 7.36
CA LYS A 56 -10.76 -7.11 7.26
C LYS A 56 -9.40 -7.01 6.61
N TYR A 57 -9.14 -5.91 5.90
CA TYR A 57 -7.88 -5.64 5.24
C TYR A 57 -7.28 -4.33 5.75
N PHE A 58 -5.99 -4.37 6.08
CA PHE A 58 -5.20 -3.22 6.52
C PHE A 58 -3.91 -3.12 5.70
N ASN A 59 -3.68 -1.98 5.06
CA ASN A 59 -2.40 -1.63 4.43
C ASN A 59 -1.83 -0.38 5.11
N ILE A 60 -0.62 -0.49 5.66
CA ILE A 60 -0.09 0.45 6.65
C ILE A 60 1.29 0.93 6.22
N PHE A 61 1.42 2.23 6.03
CA PHE A 61 2.66 2.92 5.73
C PHE A 61 3.11 3.79 6.90
N GLY A 62 4.42 3.88 7.14
CA GLY A 62 5.03 4.89 8.03
C GLY A 62 5.83 4.31 9.19
N GLU A 63 6.49 5.17 9.96
CA GLU A 63 7.43 4.77 11.01
C GLU A 63 6.80 3.90 12.11
N GLN A 64 5.50 4.08 12.37
CA GLN A 64 4.76 3.35 13.39
C GLN A 64 4.03 2.11 12.83
N SER A 65 4.18 1.80 11.53
CA SER A 65 3.47 0.71 10.84
C SER A 65 3.51 -0.64 11.57
N LEU A 66 4.68 -1.05 12.07
CA LEU A 66 4.84 -2.33 12.79
C LEU A 66 4.13 -2.36 14.16
N GLU A 67 4.05 -1.24 14.87
CA GLU A 67 3.30 -1.19 16.13
C GLU A 67 1.79 -1.23 15.87
N TRP A 68 1.32 -0.57 14.80
CA TRP A 68 -0.07 -0.70 14.34
C TRP A 68 -0.41 -2.13 13.95
N GLU A 69 0.41 -2.80 13.15
CA GLU A 69 0.23 -4.20 12.78
C GLU A 69 0.09 -5.09 14.02
N LYS A 70 1.02 -4.96 14.95
CA LYS A 70 1.00 -5.72 16.21
C LYS A 70 -0.29 -5.51 17.00
N ILE A 71 -0.79 -4.27 17.07
CA ILE A 71 -2.00 -3.94 17.82
C ILE A 71 -3.26 -4.46 17.09
N ILE A 72 -3.32 -4.34 15.76
CA ILE A 72 -4.42 -4.90 14.94
C ILE A 72 -4.52 -6.40 15.15
N LEU A 73 -3.41 -7.13 14.99
CA LEU A 73 -3.37 -8.57 15.15
C LEU A 73 -3.67 -9.02 16.59
N LYS A 74 -3.29 -8.22 17.60
CA LYS A 74 -3.62 -8.47 19.01
C LYS A 74 -5.13 -8.39 19.27
N TYR A 75 -5.84 -7.45 18.66
CA TYR A 75 -7.25 -7.20 18.94
C TYR A 75 -8.22 -7.85 17.94
N SER A 76 -7.73 -8.32 16.79
CA SER A 76 -8.56 -9.04 15.81
C SER A 76 -9.04 -10.38 16.37
N ARG A 77 -10.36 -10.57 16.42
CA ARG A 77 -10.98 -11.86 16.78
C ARG A 77 -11.16 -12.80 15.58
N GLU A 78 -11.17 -12.22 14.39
CA GLU A 78 -11.36 -12.91 13.13
C GLU A 78 -10.09 -12.77 12.29
N LYS A 79 -9.98 -13.57 11.22
CA LYS A 79 -8.86 -13.48 10.29
C LYS A 79 -8.90 -12.11 9.60
N VAL A 80 -7.82 -11.34 9.77
CA VAL A 80 -7.57 -10.07 9.08
C VAL A 80 -6.27 -10.18 8.28
N ILE A 81 -6.18 -9.43 7.19
CA ILE A 81 -4.97 -9.28 6.39
C ILE A 81 -4.33 -7.95 6.77
N VAL A 82 -3.04 -7.99 7.10
CA VAL A 82 -2.27 -6.78 7.45
C VAL A 82 -0.98 -6.76 6.65
N GLU A 83 -0.79 -5.70 5.88
CA GLU A 83 0.42 -5.38 5.14
C GLU A 83 1.00 -4.11 5.74
N ALA A 84 2.19 -4.18 6.34
CA ALA A 84 2.78 -3.06 7.07
C ALA A 84 4.22 -2.82 6.63
N SER A 85 4.53 -1.57 6.26
CA SER A 85 5.87 -1.17 5.85
C SER A 85 6.20 0.26 6.27
N LYS A 86 7.47 0.48 6.62
CA LYS A 86 7.97 1.82 6.92
C LYS A 86 8.29 2.66 5.68
N VAL A 87 8.46 2.00 4.53
CA VAL A 87 9.09 2.62 3.35
C VAL A 87 8.26 2.51 2.07
N ALA A 88 7.12 1.82 2.11
CA ALA A 88 6.33 1.46 0.93
C ALA A 88 5.11 2.39 0.71
N ASN A 89 5.34 3.71 0.64
CA ASN A 89 4.26 4.69 0.43
C ASN A 89 3.57 4.50 -0.94
N ASN A 90 4.38 4.31 -1.98
CA ASN A 90 3.88 4.18 -3.34
C ASN A 90 3.05 2.90 -3.50
N GLU A 91 3.50 1.81 -2.90
CA GLU A 91 2.78 0.54 -2.86
C GLU A 91 1.42 0.69 -2.15
N LEU A 92 1.32 1.50 -1.10
CA LEU A 92 0.05 1.82 -0.45
C LEU A 92 -0.90 2.54 -1.40
N THR A 93 -0.43 3.54 -2.14
CA THR A 93 -1.25 4.26 -3.13
C THR A 93 -1.70 3.34 -4.28
N TYR A 94 -0.82 2.49 -4.79
CA TYR A 94 -1.17 1.52 -5.84
C TYR A 94 -2.14 0.45 -5.35
N ASN A 95 -1.99 -0.03 -4.11
CA ASN A 95 -2.95 -0.94 -3.50
C ASN A 95 -4.33 -0.28 -3.37
N LEU A 96 -4.38 0.98 -2.93
CA LEU A 96 -5.62 1.75 -2.84
C LEU A 96 -6.30 1.88 -4.21
N ALA A 97 -5.56 2.32 -5.24
CA ALA A 97 -6.09 2.49 -6.59
C ALA A 97 -6.57 1.17 -7.21
N MET A 98 -5.77 0.12 -7.10
CA MET A 98 -6.08 -1.18 -7.66
C MET A 98 -7.31 -1.82 -6.99
N PHE A 99 -7.36 -1.84 -5.65
CA PHE A 99 -8.49 -2.47 -4.96
C PHE A 99 -9.78 -1.65 -5.08
N SER A 100 -9.71 -0.32 -5.18
CA SER A 100 -10.90 0.51 -5.37
C SER A 100 -11.52 0.35 -6.77
N GLU A 101 -10.69 0.09 -7.79
CA GLU A 101 -11.16 -0.22 -9.14
C GLU A 101 -11.78 -1.63 -9.22
N GLU A 102 -11.15 -2.62 -8.58
CA GLU A 102 -11.63 -4.01 -8.63
C GLU A 102 -12.87 -4.27 -7.76
N PHE A 103 -13.01 -3.53 -6.67
CA PHE A 103 -14.09 -3.70 -5.70
C PHE A 103 -14.86 -2.39 -5.53
N PRO A 104 -15.54 -1.89 -6.58
CA PRO A 104 -16.22 -0.60 -6.55
C PRO A 104 -17.39 -0.54 -5.55
N ASP A 105 -17.94 -1.70 -5.15
CA ASP A 105 -18.99 -1.83 -4.14
C ASP A 105 -18.46 -1.79 -2.70
N LYS A 106 -17.13 -1.83 -2.50
CA LYS A 106 -16.47 -1.85 -1.20
C LYS A 106 -16.04 -0.47 -0.77
N LYS A 107 -16.09 -0.20 0.53
CA LYS A 107 -15.64 1.06 1.11
C LYS A 107 -14.16 0.99 1.47
N HIS A 108 -13.40 1.92 0.90
CA HIS A 108 -11.97 2.10 1.15
C HIS A 108 -11.77 3.35 2.01
N ILE A 109 -11.20 3.17 3.20
CA ILE A 109 -10.98 4.27 4.14
C ILE A 109 -9.48 4.50 4.31
N VAL A 110 -9.02 5.72 4.02
CA VAL A 110 -7.66 6.17 4.31
C VAL A 110 -7.68 6.97 5.62
N ILE A 111 -6.79 6.62 6.54
CA ILE A 111 -6.60 7.34 7.81
C ILE A 111 -5.14 7.74 7.92
N SER A 112 -4.88 9.02 8.16
CA SER A 112 -3.53 9.57 8.21
C SER A 112 -3.28 10.42 9.43
N ASP A 113 -2.05 10.41 9.94
CA ASP A 113 -1.55 11.37 10.93
C ASP A 113 -0.55 12.38 10.36
N ASP A 114 -0.24 12.28 9.06
CA ASP A 114 0.76 13.09 8.36
C ASP A 114 0.16 13.68 7.08
N GLU A 115 -0.06 15.00 7.10
CA GLU A 115 -0.72 15.71 6.00
C GLU A 115 0.09 15.76 4.71
N PHE A 116 1.42 15.65 4.79
CA PHE A 116 2.28 15.66 3.62
C PHE A 116 2.16 14.33 2.87
N PHE A 117 2.22 13.21 3.60
CA PHE A 117 2.01 11.90 2.98
C PHE A 117 0.57 11.71 2.50
N THR A 118 -0.43 12.27 3.20
CA THR A 118 -1.81 12.29 2.69
C THR A 118 -1.89 13.00 1.35
N GLN A 119 -1.27 14.18 1.24
CA GLN A 119 -1.30 14.95 0.00
C GLN A 119 -0.62 14.20 -1.15
N TYR A 120 0.57 13.62 -0.91
CA TYR A 120 1.25 12.79 -1.91
C TYR A 120 0.40 11.61 -2.37
N LEU A 121 -0.24 10.90 -1.42
CA LEU A 121 -1.13 9.79 -1.75
C LEU A 121 -2.27 10.24 -2.67
N VAL A 122 -2.92 11.37 -2.38
CA VAL A 122 -4.06 11.82 -3.18
C VAL A 122 -3.64 12.30 -4.57
N ASP A 123 -2.52 13.02 -4.66
CA ASP A 123 -2.03 13.50 -5.95
C ASP A 123 -1.59 12.33 -6.83
N ASP A 124 -0.83 11.38 -6.28
CA ASP A 124 -0.41 10.17 -7.00
C ASP A 124 -1.62 9.32 -7.40
N PHE A 125 -2.58 9.12 -6.50
CA PHE A 125 -3.82 8.40 -6.77
C PHE A 125 -4.57 9.01 -7.96
N LYS A 126 -4.69 10.34 -8.02
CA LYS A 126 -5.34 11.05 -9.12
C LYS A 126 -4.62 10.85 -10.45
N GLU A 127 -3.30 10.81 -10.46
CA GLU A 127 -2.55 10.59 -11.70
C GLU A 127 -2.65 9.13 -12.17
N ILE A 128 -2.71 8.17 -11.24
CA ILE A 128 -2.93 6.74 -11.55
C ILE A 128 -4.29 6.54 -12.21
N ILE A 129 -5.38 7.01 -11.58
CA ILE A 129 -6.74 6.79 -12.11
C ILE A 129 -7.06 7.58 -13.38
N LYS A 130 -6.35 8.68 -13.65
CA LYS A 130 -6.44 9.39 -14.94
C LYS A 130 -5.66 8.71 -16.07
N GLY A 131 -4.83 7.70 -15.75
CA GLY A 131 -3.95 7.05 -16.71
C GLY A 131 -2.71 7.87 -17.08
N ASN A 132 -2.33 8.85 -16.25
CA ASN A 132 -1.14 9.67 -16.46
C ASN A 132 0.13 9.03 -15.84
N ALA A 133 -0.03 8.08 -14.93
CA ALA A 133 1.08 7.33 -14.37
C ALA A 133 1.67 6.36 -15.41
N SER A 134 3.00 6.25 -15.47
CA SER A 134 3.71 5.27 -16.31
C SER A 134 3.40 3.82 -15.97
N PHE A 135 2.82 3.59 -14.79
CA PHE A 135 2.53 2.29 -14.23
C PHE A 135 1.06 2.23 -13.81
N THR A 136 0.31 1.26 -14.34
CA THR A 136 -1.16 1.20 -14.18
C THR A 136 -1.59 0.30 -13.02
N THR A 137 -2.87 0.36 -12.64
CA THR A 137 -3.48 -0.56 -11.66
C THR A 137 -3.45 -2.02 -12.13
N LYS A 138 -3.56 -2.26 -13.44
CA LYS A 138 -3.45 -3.59 -14.05
C LYS A 138 -2.03 -4.13 -13.97
N ASP A 139 -1.04 -3.29 -14.26
CA ASP A 139 0.37 -3.64 -14.10
C ASP A 139 0.68 -3.99 -12.65
N TRP A 140 0.16 -3.19 -11.70
CA TRP A 140 0.29 -3.47 -10.28
C TRP A 140 -0.30 -4.83 -9.89
N ARG A 141 -1.50 -5.15 -10.41
CA ARG A 141 -2.14 -6.45 -10.17
C ARG A 141 -1.29 -7.60 -10.70
N ILE A 142 -0.69 -7.48 -11.87
CA ILE A 142 0.20 -8.49 -12.43
C ILE A 142 1.39 -8.73 -11.48
N LEU A 143 2.03 -7.67 -11.00
CA LEU A 143 3.14 -7.78 -10.04
C LEU A 143 2.73 -8.41 -8.71
N ARG A 144 1.52 -8.09 -8.20
CA ARG A 144 1.00 -8.70 -6.97
C ARG A 144 0.69 -10.19 -7.12
N ASN A 145 0.28 -10.62 -8.31
CA ASN A 145 0.05 -12.04 -8.60
C ASN A 145 1.34 -12.83 -8.83
N GLY A 146 2.46 -12.13 -8.96
CA GLY A 146 3.73 -12.70 -9.40
C GLY A 146 3.86 -12.62 -10.91
N LEU A 147 4.99 -12.09 -11.36
CA LEU A 147 5.35 -11.97 -12.77
C LEU A 147 6.70 -12.63 -13.01
N GLU A 148 6.72 -13.60 -13.91
CA GLU A 148 7.96 -14.10 -14.52
C GLU A 148 8.27 -13.29 -15.78
N PHE A 149 9.52 -12.90 -15.96
CA PHE A 149 9.99 -12.10 -17.09
C PHE A 149 11.45 -12.42 -17.41
N THR A 150 11.88 -12.12 -18.63
CA THR A 150 13.28 -12.26 -19.02
C THR A 150 13.98 -10.91 -18.92
N TYR A 151 15.09 -10.85 -18.18
CA TYR A 151 15.97 -9.67 -18.09
C TYR A 151 17.40 -10.05 -18.43
N ASN A 152 18.02 -9.34 -19.39
CA ASN A 152 19.37 -9.65 -19.89
C ASN A 152 19.57 -11.13 -20.26
N GLY A 153 18.56 -11.76 -20.87
CA GLY A 153 18.59 -13.16 -21.29
C GLY A 153 18.49 -14.17 -20.14
N LYS A 154 18.07 -13.75 -18.95
CA LYS A 154 17.85 -14.62 -17.79
C LYS A 154 16.41 -14.54 -17.29
N ASP A 155 15.87 -15.71 -16.96
CA ASP A 155 14.56 -15.80 -16.34
C ASP A 155 14.60 -15.19 -14.95
N SER A 156 13.62 -14.32 -14.68
CA SER A 156 13.49 -13.52 -13.48
C SER A 156 12.06 -13.60 -12.98
N ILE A 157 11.87 -13.35 -11.69
CA ILE A 157 10.55 -13.28 -11.08
C ILE A 157 10.47 -12.05 -10.16
N VAL A 158 9.29 -11.44 -10.12
CA VAL A 158 8.92 -10.43 -9.13
C VAL A 158 7.56 -10.79 -8.54
N ILE A 159 7.46 -10.76 -7.22
CA ILE A 159 6.20 -10.96 -6.49
C ILE A 159 6.12 -9.86 -5.44
N VAL A 160 5.03 -9.10 -5.49
CA VAL A 160 4.75 -8.04 -4.50
C VAL A 160 3.65 -8.51 -3.55
N ASP A 161 4.05 -8.81 -2.32
CA ASP A 161 3.14 -9.09 -1.21
C ASP A 161 3.55 -8.28 0.03
N ARG A 162 3.42 -8.82 1.26
CA ARG A 162 3.94 -8.21 2.49
C ARG A 162 5.42 -7.82 2.37
N GLU A 163 6.19 -8.67 1.71
CA GLU A 163 7.56 -8.38 1.29
C GLU A 163 7.67 -8.54 -0.24
N VAL A 164 8.65 -7.89 -0.84
CA VAL A 164 8.89 -7.98 -2.28
C VAL A 164 9.95 -9.03 -2.55
N THR A 165 9.57 -10.12 -3.21
CA THR A 165 10.52 -11.11 -3.71
C THR A 165 10.87 -10.77 -5.14
N ILE A 166 12.16 -10.59 -5.43
CA ILE A 166 12.62 -10.27 -6.78
C ILE A 166 14.01 -10.86 -7.04
N GLY A 167 14.26 -11.31 -8.28
CA GLY A 167 15.58 -11.71 -8.74
C GLY A 167 15.51 -12.73 -9.87
N PHE A 168 16.67 -13.26 -10.26
CA PHE A 168 16.75 -14.35 -11.22
C PHE A 168 16.21 -15.65 -10.62
N ILE A 169 15.69 -16.55 -11.46
CA ILE A 169 15.26 -17.87 -11.00
C ILE A 169 16.45 -18.61 -10.35
N ASN A 170 16.27 -19.03 -9.09
CA ASN A 170 17.27 -19.63 -8.19
C ASN A 170 18.24 -18.65 -7.49
N ASP A 171 18.06 -17.33 -7.65
CA ASP A 171 18.79 -16.29 -6.91
C ASP A 171 17.85 -15.12 -6.53
N GLN A 172 16.64 -15.47 -6.06
CA GLN A 172 15.67 -14.49 -5.60
C GLN A 172 16.04 -13.94 -4.22
N ARG A 173 15.72 -12.67 -4.00
CA ARG A 173 15.94 -11.98 -2.72
C ARG A 173 14.68 -11.25 -2.30
N THR A 174 14.60 -11.00 -0.99
CA THR A 174 13.45 -10.34 -0.37
C THR A 174 13.80 -8.91 0.05
N TYR A 175 12.90 -7.98 -0.24
CA TYR A 175 13.06 -6.55 0.01
C TYR A 175 11.81 -5.95 0.66
N LEU A 176 12.00 -4.82 1.34
CA LEU A 176 10.92 -4.09 2.02
C LEU A 176 10.06 -3.22 1.08
N SER A 177 10.51 -3.02 -0.17
CA SER A 177 9.80 -2.26 -1.19
C SER A 177 10.28 -2.64 -2.58
N ILE A 178 9.39 -2.47 -3.58
CA ILE A 178 9.71 -2.81 -4.97
C ILE A 178 10.84 -1.93 -5.49
N PHE A 179 10.79 -0.64 -5.15
CA PHE A 179 11.81 0.33 -5.51
C PHE A 179 13.19 0.00 -4.96
N LYS A 180 13.29 -0.71 -3.83
CA LYS A 180 14.57 -1.18 -3.29
C LYS A 180 15.05 -2.43 -4.02
N GLY A 181 14.13 -3.35 -4.32
CA GLY A 181 14.44 -4.58 -5.05
C GLY A 181 14.99 -4.32 -6.45
N PHE A 182 14.35 -3.44 -7.22
CA PHE A 182 14.83 -3.10 -8.58
C PHE A 182 16.14 -2.32 -8.57
N ARG A 183 16.41 -1.51 -7.54
CA ARG A 183 17.70 -0.81 -7.39
C ARG A 183 18.85 -1.69 -6.91
N ASP A 184 18.61 -2.98 -6.65
CA ASP A 184 19.68 -3.91 -6.31
C ASP A 184 20.60 -4.12 -7.53
N LYS A 185 21.87 -4.46 -7.26
CA LYS A 185 22.88 -4.70 -8.30
C LYS A 185 22.48 -5.82 -9.26
N ILE A 186 21.57 -6.71 -8.85
CA ILE A 186 21.07 -7.79 -9.69
C ILE A 186 20.39 -7.29 -10.98
N PHE A 187 19.82 -6.07 -10.97
CA PHE A 187 19.25 -5.40 -12.15
C PHE A 187 20.02 -4.14 -12.55
N ASP A 188 21.36 -4.24 -12.56
CA ASP A 188 22.27 -3.18 -13.02
C ASP A 188 22.16 -1.84 -12.26
N GLY A 189 21.45 -1.82 -11.12
CA GLY A 189 21.18 -0.61 -10.34
C GLY A 189 20.21 0.38 -11.01
N LYS A 190 19.51 -0.04 -12.08
CA LYS A 190 18.47 0.76 -12.73
C LYS A 190 17.27 0.93 -11.78
N SER A 191 16.47 1.97 -12.02
CA SER A 191 15.22 2.17 -11.31
C SER A 191 14.14 1.18 -11.78
N PHE A 192 13.12 1.01 -10.94
CA PHE A 192 11.94 0.22 -11.29
C PHE A 192 11.32 0.68 -12.61
N TYR A 193 11.17 1.98 -12.83
CA TYR A 193 10.54 2.53 -14.03
C TYR A 193 11.35 2.24 -15.30
N GLU A 194 12.69 2.30 -15.22
CA GLU A 194 13.55 1.98 -16.37
C GLU A 194 13.42 0.51 -16.77
N ILE A 195 13.32 -0.39 -15.79
CA ILE A 195 13.21 -1.83 -16.06
C ILE A 195 11.77 -2.21 -16.44
N TRP A 196 10.76 -1.54 -15.88
CA TRP A 196 9.36 -1.84 -16.16
C TRP A 196 9.01 -1.63 -17.63
N GLU A 197 9.49 -0.55 -18.25
CA GLU A 197 9.28 -0.31 -19.68
C GLU A 197 9.86 -1.45 -20.53
N GLU A 198 11.06 -1.92 -20.20
CA GLU A 198 11.68 -3.08 -20.86
C GLU A 198 10.88 -4.36 -20.66
N ILE A 199 10.34 -4.60 -19.45
CA ILE A 199 9.50 -5.77 -19.17
C ILE A 199 8.20 -5.70 -19.97
N ARG A 200 7.52 -4.56 -19.92
CA ARG A 200 6.21 -4.37 -20.54
C ARG A 200 6.26 -4.52 -22.06
N ASP A 201 7.31 -4.03 -22.71
CA ASP A 201 7.48 -4.15 -24.15
C ASP A 201 7.75 -5.59 -24.63
N ASN A 202 8.17 -6.47 -23.71
CA ASN A 202 8.47 -7.89 -23.97
C ASN A 202 7.34 -8.84 -23.52
N MET A 203 6.23 -8.33 -22.97
CA MET A 203 5.02 -9.09 -22.60
C MET A 203 4.01 -9.15 -23.75
#